data_AF-A0A4U1Z8L0-F1
#
_entry.id   AF-A0A4U1Z8L0-F1
#
_cell.length_a   1.000
_cell.length_b   1.000
_cell.length_c   1.000
_cell.angle_alpha   90.00
_cell.angle_beta   90.00
_cell.angle_gamma   90.00
#
_symmetry.space_group_name_H-M   'P 1'
#
loop_
_entity.id
_entity.type
_entity.pdbx_description
1 polymer ?
#
loop_
_entity_poly.entity_id
_entity_poly.type
_entity_poly.pdbx_seq_one_letter_code
_entity_poly.pdbx_strand_id
1 'polypeptide(L)' 'MTFKAMVRCDAAGCNEEAELECFDPANAEDAVFELDEWFVNSMACDHYCPAHAKAAKKEWEEENPRRTGIYPTMVG' A
#
# COMPACT_ATOMS: atom_id res chain seq x y z
N MET A 1 23.85 11.11 -2.36
CA MET A 1 24.36 9.73 -2.26
C MET A 1 23.13 8.87 -2.15
N THR A 2 22.86 7.98 -3.11
CA THR A 2 21.67 7.11 -3.04
C THR A 2 21.96 5.94 -2.10
N PHE A 3 21.01 5.58 -1.26
CA PHE A 3 21.07 4.37 -0.45
C PHE A 3 20.09 3.35 -1.03
N LYS A 4 20.40 2.08 -0.77
CA LYS A 4 19.55 0.96 -1.14
C LYS A 4 18.79 0.51 0.10
N ALA A 5 17.47 0.48 0.00
CA ALA A 5 16.62 -0.22 0.95
C ALA A 5 15.97 -1.42 0.25
N MET A 6 15.43 -2.34 1.04
CA MET A 6 14.64 -3.45 0.53
C MET A 6 13.29 -3.40 1.21
N VAL A 7 12.21 -3.46 0.43
CA VAL A 7 10.86 -3.67 0.93
C VAL A 7 10.46 -5.10 0.66
N ARG A 8 9.79 -5.72 1.62
CA ARG A 8 9.27 -7.08 1.52
C ARG A 8 7.75 -7.06 1.52
N CYS A 9 7.14 -7.98 0.79
CA CYS A 9 5.70 -8.17 0.85
C CYS A 9 5.28 -8.77 2.21
N ASP A 10 4.30 -8.14 2.84
CA ASP A 10 3.73 -8.53 4.14
C ASP A 10 2.65 -9.62 4.05
N ALA A 11 2.29 -10.07 2.84
CA ALA A 11 1.36 -11.17 2.65
C ALA A 11 1.90 -12.47 3.26
N ALA A 12 1.03 -13.20 3.99
CA ALA A 12 1.41 -14.41 4.68
C ALA A 12 2.03 -15.46 3.73
N GLY A 13 3.28 -15.83 3.99
CA GLY A 13 4.02 -16.81 3.18
C GLY A 13 4.62 -16.24 1.89
N CYS A 14 4.50 -14.94 1.62
CA CYS A 14 5.19 -14.28 0.53
C CYS A 14 6.64 -13.93 0.94
N ASN A 15 7.55 -14.07 -0.02
CA ASN A 15 8.95 -13.69 0.11
C ASN A 15 9.38 -12.75 -1.03
N GLU A 16 8.41 -12.09 -1.67
CA GLU A 16 8.71 -11.11 -2.71
C GLU A 16 9.37 -9.88 -2.06
N GLU A 17 10.50 -9.48 -2.61
CA GLU A 17 11.29 -8.35 -2.15
C GLU A 17 11.60 -7.44 -3.34
N ALA A 18 11.55 -6.13 -3.13
CA ALA A 18 11.94 -5.14 -4.12
C ALA A 18 13.03 -4.22 -3.55
N GLU A 19 14.05 -3.97 -4.35
CA GLU A 19 15.05 -2.95 -4.03
C GLU A 19 14.44 -1.55 -4.25
N LEU A 20 14.58 -0.70 -3.24
CA LEU A 20 14.27 0.72 -3.31
C LEU A 20 15.58 1.49 -3.50
N GLU A 21 15.63 2.32 -4.53
CA GLU A 21 16.68 3.32 -4.65
C GLU A 21 16.16 4.62 -4.06
N CYS A 22 16.77 5.10 -2.98
CA CYS A 22 16.32 6.35 -2.37
C CYS A 22 17.48 7.31 -2.09
N PHE A 23 17.16 8.61 -2.18
CA PHE A 23 18.15 9.68 -2.09
C PHE A 23 18.42 10.15 -0.66
N ASP A 24 17.46 9.95 0.25
CA ASP A 24 17.53 10.32 1.66
C ASP A 24 16.94 9.18 2.54
N PRO A 25 17.71 8.64 3.53
CA PRO A 25 17.23 7.62 4.44
C PRO A 25 15.90 7.94 5.14
N ALA A 26 15.60 9.24 5.36
CA ALA A 26 14.35 9.67 5.94
C ALA A 26 13.13 9.42 5.04
N ASN A 27 13.35 9.25 3.73
CA ASN A 27 12.29 9.03 2.72
C ASN A 27 12.26 7.58 2.22
N ALA A 28 12.91 6.65 2.91
CA ALA A 28 12.95 5.23 2.51
C ALA A 28 11.55 4.61 2.41
N GLU A 29 10.67 4.97 3.33
CA GLU A 29 9.28 4.50 3.35
C GLU A 29 8.47 5.09 2.19
N ASP A 30 8.72 6.36 1.84
CA ASP A 30 8.04 7.02 0.72
C ASP A 30 8.47 6.46 -0.64
N ALA A 31 9.70 5.96 -0.76
CA ALA A 31 10.19 5.34 -1.99
C ALA A 31 9.38 4.10 -2.39
N VAL A 32 8.65 3.47 -1.46
CA VAL A 32 7.75 2.37 -1.79
C VAL A 32 6.57 2.84 -2.64
N PHE A 33 6.12 4.09 -2.52
CA PHE A 33 5.06 4.65 -3.36
C PHE A 33 5.50 4.85 -4.82
N GLU A 34 6.81 4.82 -5.09
CA GLU A 34 7.35 4.89 -6.45
C GLU A 34 7.46 3.51 -7.12
N LEU A 35 7.26 2.41 -6.36
CA LEU A 35 7.20 1.07 -6.93
C LEU A 35 5.88 0.86 -7.67
N ASP A 36 5.98 0.61 -8.97
CA ASP A 36 4.82 0.35 -9.80
C ASP A 36 4.07 -0.91 -9.34
N GLU A 37 2.74 -0.83 -9.33
CA GLU A 37 1.82 -1.92 -8.98
C GLU A 37 1.89 -2.48 -7.54
N TRP A 38 2.76 -1.96 -6.68
CA TRP A 38 2.74 -2.27 -5.25
C TRP A 38 1.58 -1.55 -4.57
N PHE A 39 0.92 -2.22 -3.62
CA PHE A 39 -0.09 -1.62 -2.78
C PHE A 39 0.50 -1.35 -1.39
N VAL A 40 0.42 -0.09 -0.96
CA VAL A 40 0.88 0.35 0.35
C VAL A 40 -0.33 0.73 1.19
N ASN A 41 -0.55 0.00 2.29
CA ASN A 41 -1.53 0.38 3.29
C ASN A 41 -0.86 1.28 4.31
N SER A 42 -0.86 2.59 4.04
CA SER A 42 -0.23 3.59 4.91
C SER A 42 -0.82 3.67 6.32
N MET A 43 -2.04 3.14 6.56
CA MET A 43 -2.64 3.11 7.89
C MET A 43 -2.12 1.96 8.77
N ALA A 44 -1.83 0.81 8.16
CA ALA A 44 -1.30 -0.37 8.85
C ALA A 44 0.23 -0.51 8.72
N CYS A 45 0.86 0.32 7.88
CA CYS A 45 2.26 0.22 7.49
C CYS A 45 2.61 -1.11 6.77
N ASP A 46 1.64 -1.69 6.06
CA ASP A 46 1.83 -2.93 5.29
C ASP A 46 2.12 -2.64 3.81
N HIS A 47 2.94 -3.49 3.20
CA HIS A 47 3.35 -3.41 1.80
C HIS A 47 3.05 -4.72 1.07
N TYR A 48 2.35 -4.64 -0.05
CA TYR A 48 1.90 -5.80 -0.81
C TYR A 48 2.44 -5.73 -2.24
N CYS A 49 3.14 -6.80 -2.65
CA CYS A 49 3.66 -6.93 -4.02
C CYS A 49 2.51 -7.06 -5.05
N PRO A 50 2.77 -6.89 -6.35
CA PRO A 50 1.72 -6.86 -7.38
C PRO A 50 0.80 -8.09 -7.38
N ALA A 51 1.34 -9.27 -7.02
CA ALA A 51 0.57 -10.50 -6.91
C ALA A 51 -0.50 -10.45 -5.80
N HIS A 52 -0.22 -9.77 -4.68
CA HIS A 52 -1.09 -9.68 -3.52
C HIS A 52 -1.81 -8.32 -3.41
N ALA A 53 -1.31 -7.30 -4.11
CA ALA A 53 -1.82 -5.94 -4.09
C ALA A 53 -3.32 -5.87 -4.37
N LYS A 54 -3.81 -6.65 -5.35
CA LYS A 54 -5.24 -6.69 -5.68
C LYS A 54 -6.10 -7.27 -4.55
N ALA A 55 -5.64 -8.33 -3.89
CA ALA A 55 -6.37 -8.97 -2.80
C ALA A 55 -6.37 -8.06 -1.56
N ALA A 56 -5.18 -7.60 -1.15
CA ALA A 56 -5.01 -6.71 -0.01
C ALA A 56 -5.78 -5.40 -0.16
N LYS A 57 -5.78 -4.80 -1.37
CA LYS A 57 -6.57 -3.60 -1.65
C LYS A 57 -8.07 -3.85 -1.50
N LYS A 58 -8.56 -5.00 -1.98
CA LYS A 58 -9.97 -5.37 -1.87
C LYS A 58 -10.38 -5.55 -0.41
N GLU A 59 -9.59 -6.28 0.37
CA GLU A 59 -9.83 -6.46 1.81
C GLU A 59 -9.83 -5.13 2.55
N TRP A 60 -8.85 -4.26 2.25
CA TRP A 60 -8.79 -2.92 2.83
C TRP A 60 -10.02 -2.06 2.50
N GLU A 61 -10.52 -2.11 1.26
CA GLU A 61 -11.73 -1.41 0.83
C GLU A 61 -13.01 -1.97 1.48
N GLU A 62 -13.07 -3.28 1.75
CA GLU A 62 -14.18 -3.94 2.44
C GLU A 62 -14.21 -3.62 3.95
N GLU A 63 -13.04 -3.56 4.60
CA GLU A 63 -12.91 -3.18 6.02
C GLU A 63 -13.03 -1.68 6.26
N ASN A 64 -12.67 -0.87 5.27
CA ASN A 64 -12.77 0.59 5.29
C ASN A 64 -13.70 1.07 4.18
N PRO A 65 -15.02 0.72 4.24
CA PRO A 65 -15.95 1.17 3.22
C PRO A 65 -15.95 2.69 3.22
N ARG A 66 -15.51 3.28 2.09
CA ARG A 66 -15.64 4.71 1.88
C ARG A 66 -17.10 5.06 2.14
N ARG A 67 -17.37 6.02 3.04
CA ARG A 67 -18.72 6.56 3.20
C ARG A 67 -19.19 7.01 1.83
N THR A 68 -20.09 6.25 1.22
CA THR A 68 -20.70 6.63 -0.04
C THR A 68 -21.44 7.93 0.25
N GLY A 69 -21.00 9.05 -0.32
CA GLY A 69 -21.55 10.39 -0.06
C GLY A 69 -23.00 10.60 -0.51
N ILE A 70 -23.75 9.52 -0.75
CA ILE A 70 -25.18 9.55 -1.05
C ILE A 70 -25.93 9.51 0.27
N TYR A 71 -26.21 10.68 0.81
CA TYR A 71 -27.17 10.85 1.89
C TYR A 71 -28.59 10.76 1.29
N PRO A 72 -29.49 9.91 1.81
CA PRO A 72 -30.89 10.02 1.45
C PRO A 72 -31.42 11.34 2.04
N THR A 73 -31.61 12.37 1.21
CA THR A 73 -32.47 13.49 1.60
C THR A 73 -33.87 12.91 1.73
N MET A 74 -34.45 12.95 2.94
CA MET A 74 -35.86 12.59 3.16
C MET A 74 -36.71 13.32 2.12
N VAL A 75 -37.32 12.56 1.22
CA VAL A 75 -38.34 13.08 0.31
C VAL A 75 -39.58 13.25 1.18
N GLY A 76 -39.80 14.48 1.65
CA GLY A 76 -41.04 14.93 2.30
C GLY A 76 -42.00 15.51 1.27
#